data_AF-Q6URW0-F1
#
_entry.id   AF-Q6URW0-F1
#
_cell.length_a   1.000
_cell.length_b   1.000
_cell.length_c   1.000
_cell.angle_alpha   90.00
_cell.angle_beta   90.00
_cell.angle_gamma   90.00
#
_symmetry.space_group_name_H-M   'P 1'
#
loop_
_entity.id
_entity.type
_entity.pdbx_description
1 polymer ?
#
loop_
_entity_poly.entity_id
_entity_poly.type
_entity_poly.pdbx_seq_one_letter_code
_entity_poly.pdbx_strand_id
1 'polypeptide(L)' 'MRLIAYIQKYGHANWRALPKQAGLLRCGKSCRLRWINYLRP' A
#
# COMPACT_ATOMS: atom_id res chain seq x y z
N MET A 1 -10.90 -3.37 -2.16
CA MET A 1 -9.54 -3.65 -2.68
C MET A 1 -8.54 -3.60 -1.53
N ARG A 2 -7.88 -4.72 -1.18
CA ARG A 2 -6.90 -4.79 -0.09
C ARG A 2 -5.53 -4.32 -0.59
N LEU A 3 -4.95 -3.35 0.11
CA LEU A 3 -3.58 -2.81 -0.09
C LEU A 3 -2.53 -3.91 -0.33
N ILE A 4 -2.63 -5.02 0.41
CA ILE A 4 -1.72 -6.16 0.41
C ILE A 4 -1.67 -6.84 -0.97
N ALA A 5 -2.83 -7.08 -1.57
CA ALA A 5 -2.93 -7.78 -2.85
C ALA A 5 -2.29 -6.96 -3.97
N TYR A 6 -2.43 -5.64 -3.91
CA TYR A 6 -1.75 -4.74 -4.84
C TYR A 6 -0.23 -4.78 -4.65
N ILE A 7 0.24 -4.74 -3.41
CA ILE A 7 1.67 -4.78 -3.09
C ILE A 7 2.30 -6.13 -3.46
N GLN A 8 1.64 -7.26 -3.22
CA GLN A 8 2.15 -8.57 -3.63
C GLN A 8 2.20 -8.73 -5.15
N LYS A 9 1.25 -8.13 -5.88
CA LYS A 9 1.17 -8.23 -7.33
C LYS A 9 2.10 -7.27 -8.08
N TYR A 10 2.27 -6.05 -7.58
CA TYR A 10 2.99 -4.97 -8.27
C TYR A 10 4.23 -4.45 -7.51
N GLY A 11 4.45 -4.88 -6.27
CA GLY A 11 5.49 -4.34 -5.39
C GLY A 11 5.09 -3.01 -4.72
N HIS A 12 5.97 -2.52 -3.85
CA HIS A 12 5.76 -1.29 -3.07
C HIS A 12 6.75 -0.16 -3.41
N ALA A 13 7.20 -0.09 -4.67
CA ALA A 13 8.24 0.84 -5.11
C ALA A 13 7.93 2.31 -4.77
N ASN A 14 6.64 2.71 -4.78
CA ASN A 14 6.25 4.10 -4.50
C ASN A 14 4.98 4.21 -3.64
N TRP A 15 5.14 4.29 -2.31
CA TRP A 15 4.05 4.44 -1.34
C TRP A 15 3.12 5.63 -1.60
N ARG A 16 3.61 6.70 -2.23
CA ARG A 16 2.79 7.89 -2.57
C ARG A 16 1.83 7.64 -3.75
N ALA A 17 2.29 6.91 -4.77
CA ALA A 17 1.47 6.57 -5.94
C ALA A 17 0.58 5.34 -5.70
N LEU A 18 1.01 4.47 -4.78
CA LEU A 18 0.35 3.22 -4.45
C LEU A 18 -1.14 3.34 -4.10
N PRO A 19 -1.61 4.23 -3.21
CA PRO A 19 -3.04 4.34 -2.95
C PRO A 19 -3.83 4.78 -4.18
N LYS A 20 -3.28 5.69 -4.98
CA LYS A 20 -3.92 6.15 -6.22
C LYS A 20 -4.05 5.00 -7.23
N GLN A 21 -3.00 4.18 -7.39
CA GLN A 21 -3.04 3.02 -8.29
C GLN A 21 -3.87 1.86 -7.74
N ALA A 22 -3.91 1.67 -6.42
CA ALA A 22 -4.70 0.63 -5.76
C ALA A 22 -6.19 1.01 -5.60
N GLY A 23 -6.61 2.18 -6.08
CA GLY A 23 -7.98 2.69 -5.92
C GLY A 23 -8.36 2.95 -4.45
N LEU A 24 -7.38 3.21 -3.60
CA LEU A 24 -7.56 3.49 -2.18
C LEU A 24 -7.63 5.00 -1.96
N LEU A 25 -8.72 5.46 -1.36
CA LEU A 25 -8.89 6.85 -0.90
C LEU A 25 -8.07 7.13 0.37
N ARG A 26 -6.79 6.74 0.38
CA ARG A 26 -5.89 6.88 1.55
C ARG A 26 -4.61 7.56 1.16
N CYS A 27 -4.03 8.32 2.08
CA CYS A 27 -2.73 8.94 1.87
C CYS A 27 -1.60 7.89 1.95
N GLY A 28 -0.60 8.00 1.07
CA GLY A 28 0.48 7.02 0.95
C GLY A 28 1.27 6.77 2.24
N LYS A 29 1.31 7.76 3.14
CA LYS A 29 1.89 7.65 4.49
C LYS A 29 1.16 6.58 5.33
N SER A 30 -0.18 6.54 5.27
CA SER A 30 -0.99 5.54 5.97
C SER A 30 -0.76 4.14 5.39
N CYS A 31 -0.69 4.02 4.06
CA CYS A 31 -0.37 2.76 3.38
C CYS A 31 0.98 2.19 3.82
N ARG A 32 2.03 3.03 3.89
CA ARG A 32 3.36 2.64 4.36
C ARG A 32 3.37 2.21 5.82
N LEU A 33 2.77 2.99 6.71
CA LEU A 33 2.66 2.68 8.14
C LEU A 33 1.93 1.35 8.38
N ARG A 34 0.84 1.12 7.63
CA ARG A 34 0.04 -0.09 7.71
C ARG A 34 0.80 -1.31 7.19
N TRP A 35 1.61 -1.13 6.14
CA TRP A 35 2.48 -2.19 5.65
C TRP A 35 3.53 -2.61 6.67
N ILE A 36 4.24 -1.63 7.24
CA ILE A 36 5.32 -1.91 8.21
C ILE A 36 4.77 -2.49 9.52
N ASN A 37 3.62 -2.00 10.02
CA ASN A 37 3.07 -2.46 11.31
C ASN A 37 2.27 -3.76 11.23
N TYR A 38 1.54 -4.00 10.13
CA TYR A 38 0.54 -5.09 10.09
C TYR A 38 0.80 -6.13 9.00
N LEU A 39 1.61 -5.82 7.99
CA LEU A 39 1.71 -6.63 6.77
C LEU A 39 3.11 -7.19 6.51
N ARG A 40 4.07 -6.82 7.36
CA ARG A 40 5.43 -7.33 7.34
C ARG A 40 5.60 -8.28 8.53
N PRO A 41 5.52 -9.61 8.34
CA PRO A 41 6.17 -10.53 9.27
C PRO A 41 7.69 -10.30 9.26
#